data_AF-A0AA37TAW8-F1
#
_entry.id   AF-A0AA37TAW8-F1
#
_cell.length_a   1.000
_cell.length_b   1.000
_cell.length_c   1.000
_cell.angle_alpha   90.00
_cell.angle_beta   90.00
_cell.angle_gamma   90.00
#
_symmetry.space_group_name_H-M   'P 1'
#
loop_
_entity.id
_entity.type
_entity.pdbx_description
1 polymer ?
#
loop_
_entity_poly.entity_id
_entity_poly.type
_entity_poly.pdbx_seq_one_letter_code
_entity_poly.pdbx_strand_id
1 'polypeptide(L)'
;MGPLAQISTLVIQTLASLFLFIIVIRFLLQLVRADFYNPISQGVVKATNPVLIPLRRIIPGLFGIDLAAIVLAILVSVVAVELNALAIGFGMINPATVLVWSIIGLISLISTIFFWGLIIMIISSFIAPMSNHPALSLLRQLLEPIMAPFRKLIPPMGGFDLSPILVFLVINVVNVLIHHFAALAGLSNSAAQLVPGI
;
A
#
# COMPACT_ATOMS: atom_id res chain seq x y z
N MET A 1 20.82 -13.84 -14.60
CA MET A 1 20.97 -12.37 -14.62
C MET A 1 22.40 -12.03 -14.23
N GLY A 2 23.01 -11.04 -14.90
CA GLY A 2 24.34 -10.57 -14.51
C GLY A 2 24.28 -9.76 -13.19
N PRO A 3 25.40 -9.63 -12.45
CA PRO A 3 25.43 -8.91 -11.17
C PRO A 3 24.94 -7.46 -11.25
N LEU A 4 25.27 -6.74 -12.34
CA LEU A 4 24.85 -5.36 -12.54
C LEU A 4 23.32 -5.22 -12.68
N ALA A 5 22.68 -6.16 -13.38
CA ALA A 5 21.23 -6.17 -13.52
C ALA A 5 20.55 -6.40 -12.16
N GLN A 6 21.06 -7.34 -11.35
CA GLN A 6 20.55 -7.63 -10.01
C GLN A 6 20.68 -6.43 -9.06
N ILE A 7 21.82 -5.74 -9.09
CA ILE A 7 22.03 -4.52 -8.30
C ILE A 7 21.07 -3.43 -8.75
N SER A 8 20.89 -3.26 -10.07
CA SER A 8 19.97 -2.25 -10.62
C SER A 8 18.53 -2.51 -10.19
N THR A 9 18.05 -3.75 -10.33
CA THR A 9 16.69 -4.12 -9.93
C THR A 9 16.47 -3.94 -8.43
N LEU A 10 17.46 -4.30 -7.60
CA LEU A 10 17.39 -4.10 -6.15
C LEU A 10 17.22 -2.62 -5.79
N VAL A 11 18.04 -1.75 -6.37
CA VAL A 11 17.99 -0.30 -6.10
C VAL A 11 16.65 0.28 -6.58
N ILE A 12 16.22 -0.06 -7.80
CA ILE A 12 14.95 0.42 -8.36
C ILE A 12 13.79 -0.04 -7.47
N GLN A 13 13.70 -1.33 -7.14
CA GLN A 13 12.63 -1.87 -6.29
C GLN A 13 12.63 -1.22 -4.91
N THR A 14 13.79 -1.07 -4.28
CA THR A 14 13.89 -0.49 -2.92
C THR A 14 13.41 0.96 -2.93
N LEU A 15 13.90 1.78 -3.86
CA LEU A 15 13.51 3.19 -3.94
C LEU A 15 12.04 3.35 -4.32
N ALA A 16 11.57 2.57 -5.31
CA ALA A 16 10.17 2.61 -5.75
C ALA A 16 9.22 2.14 -4.65
N SER A 17 9.51 1.03 -3.97
CA SER A 17 8.67 0.50 -2.89
C SER A 17 8.58 1.46 -1.70
N LEU A 18 9.69 2.09 -1.28
CA LEU A 18 9.68 3.11 -0.24
C LEU A 18 8.84 4.33 -0.64
N PHE A 19 9.02 4.82 -1.87
CA PHE A 19 8.28 5.99 -2.33
C PHE A 19 6.78 5.70 -2.51
N LEU A 20 6.44 4.54 -3.09
CA LEU A 20 5.07 4.07 -3.23
C LEU A 20 4.41 3.86 -1.87
N PHE A 21 5.12 3.28 -0.90
CA PHE A 21 4.62 3.12 0.46
C PHE A 21 4.22 4.48 1.05
N ILE A 22 5.06 5.51 0.93
CA ILE A 22 4.74 6.85 1.45
C ILE A 22 3.55 7.47 0.72
N ILE A 23 3.45 7.34 -0.61
CA ILE A 23 2.31 7.85 -1.39
C ILE A 23 1.01 7.13 -1.02
N VAL A 24 1.05 5.80 -0.91
CA VAL A 24 -0.12 5.00 -0.55
C VAL A 24 -0.54 5.28 0.89
N ILE A 25 0.39 5.36 1.85
CA ILE A 25 0.07 5.76 3.22
C ILE A 25 -0.56 7.16 3.23
N ARG A 26 -0.02 8.14 2.48
CA ARG A 26 -0.64 9.46 2.35
C ARG A 26 -2.10 9.35 1.89
N PHE A 27 -2.31 8.61 0.80
CA PHE A 27 -3.62 8.42 0.22
C PHE A 27 -4.59 7.79 1.25
N LEU A 28 -4.17 6.72 1.92
CA LEU A 28 -4.97 6.02 2.92
C LEU A 28 -5.28 6.89 4.14
N LEU A 29 -4.31 7.66 4.64
CA LEU A 29 -4.52 8.59 5.76
C LEU A 29 -5.52 9.68 5.39
N GLN A 30 -5.45 10.22 4.16
CA GLN A 30 -6.44 11.19 3.68
C GLN A 30 -7.82 10.54 3.52
N LEU A 31 -7.88 9.30 3.00
CA LEU A 31 -9.13 8.56 2.79
C LEU A 31 -9.90 8.35 4.10
N VAL A 32 -9.21 7.94 5.16
CA VAL A 32 -9.81 7.75 6.49
C VAL A 32 -9.94 9.04 7.29
N ARG A 33 -9.49 10.19 6.73
CA ARG A 33 -9.44 11.50 7.40
C ARG A 33 -8.67 11.44 8.71
N ALA A 34 -7.51 10.79 8.68
CA ALA A 34 -6.65 10.65 9.84
C ALA A 34 -6.15 12.02 10.34
N ASP A 35 -5.76 12.05 11.62
CA ASP A 35 -5.33 13.27 12.29
C ASP A 35 -4.08 13.88 11.62
N PHE A 36 -4.23 15.10 11.10
CA PHE A 36 -3.16 15.87 10.48
C PHE A 36 -2.17 16.49 11.49
N TYR A 37 -2.54 16.57 12.77
CA TYR A 37 -1.61 17.04 13.82
C TYR A 37 -0.60 15.97 14.22
N ASN A 38 -0.79 14.72 13.79
CA ASN A 38 0.17 13.66 14.03
C ASN A 38 1.49 13.90 13.27
N PRO A 39 2.66 13.81 13.94
CA PRO A 39 3.96 14.08 13.31
C PRO A 39 4.25 13.16 12.11
N ILE A 40 3.78 11.92 12.12
CA ILE A 40 3.96 10.98 11.00
C ILE A 40 3.10 11.41 9.82
N SER A 41 1.85 11.82 10.06
CA SER A 41 0.95 12.35 9.02
C SER A 41 1.59 13.58 8.34
N GLN A 42 2.14 14.50 9.13
CA GLN A 42 2.86 15.67 8.61
C GLN A 42 4.11 15.29 7.83
N GLY A 43 4.89 14.32 8.32
CA GLY A 43 6.08 13.81 7.62
C GLY A 43 5.74 13.23 6.26
N VAL A 44 4.70 12.39 6.20
CA VAL A 44 4.18 11.78 4.97
C VAL A 44 3.70 12.86 3.99
N VAL A 45 2.92 13.83 4.44
CA VAL A 45 2.45 14.96 3.61
C VAL A 45 3.62 15.80 3.09
N LYS A 46 4.60 16.11 3.94
CA LYS A 46 5.79 16.89 3.57
C LYS A 46 6.64 16.17 2.53
N ALA A 47 6.82 14.85 2.67
CA ALA A 47 7.61 14.03 1.75
C ALA A 47 7.00 13.96 0.34
N THR A 48 5.67 14.00 0.24
CA THR A 48 4.96 13.75 -1.03
C THR A 48 4.40 15.01 -1.68
N ASN A 49 4.24 16.11 -0.93
CA ASN A 49 3.75 17.40 -1.43
C ASN A 49 4.55 17.97 -2.61
N PRO A 50 5.89 17.93 -2.63
CA PRO A 50 6.66 18.49 -3.74
C PRO A 50 6.26 17.92 -5.11
N VAL A 51 5.84 16.66 -5.14
CA VAL A 51 5.42 15.97 -6.38
C VAL A 51 3.90 16.04 -6.57
N LEU A 52 3.13 15.93 -5.49
CA LEU A 52 1.66 15.91 -5.57
C LEU A 52 1.03 17.28 -5.82
N ILE A 53 1.59 18.37 -5.30
CA ILE A 53 1.00 19.71 -5.49
C ILE A 53 0.99 20.11 -6.98
N PRO A 54 2.08 19.96 -7.76
CA PRO A 54 2.04 20.18 -9.20
C PRO A 54 0.99 19.31 -9.90
N LEU A 55 0.91 18.03 -9.56
CA LEU A 55 -0.03 17.10 -10.19
C LEU A 55 -1.50 17.44 -9.88
N ARG A 56 -1.79 17.88 -8.64
CA ARG A 56 -3.13 18.32 -8.21
C ARG A 56 -3.63 19.56 -8.95
N ARG A 57 -2.75 20.34 -9.59
CA ARG A 57 -3.17 21.46 -10.46
C ARG A 57 -3.83 20.97 -11.75
N ILE A 58 -3.51 19.76 -12.17
CA ILE A 58 -4.03 19.14 -13.40
C ILE A 58 -5.17 18.18 -13.05
N ILE A 59 -4.99 17.40 -11.98
CA ILE A 59 -5.91 16.35 -11.57
C ILE A 59 -6.65 16.80 -10.31
N PRO A 60 -7.92 17.23 -10.39
CA PRO A 60 -8.68 17.62 -9.23
C PRO A 60 -8.99 16.41 -8.33
N GLY A 61 -9.15 16.65 -7.03
CA GLY A 61 -9.71 15.65 -6.13
C GLY A 61 -11.21 15.45 -6.39
N LEU A 62 -11.72 14.24 -6.17
CA LEU A 62 -13.11 13.88 -6.41
C LEU A 62 -13.71 13.23 -5.17
N PHE A 63 -14.87 13.72 -4.69
CA PHE A 63 -15.60 13.16 -3.53
C PHE A 63 -14.74 12.97 -2.25
N GLY A 64 -13.74 13.82 -2.03
CA GLY A 64 -12.81 13.72 -0.90
C GLY A 64 -11.66 12.73 -1.09
N ILE A 65 -11.57 12.07 -2.24
CA ILE A 65 -10.49 11.16 -2.65
C ILE A 65 -9.39 11.95 -3.36
N ASP A 66 -8.13 11.71 -2.99
CA ASP A 66 -6.95 12.29 -3.64
C ASP A 66 -6.59 11.54 -4.92
N LEU A 67 -7.30 11.83 -6.01
CA LEU A 67 -7.03 11.21 -7.32
C LEU A 67 -5.59 11.44 -7.80
N ALA A 68 -4.99 12.58 -7.46
CA ALA A 68 -3.61 12.87 -7.80
C ALA A 68 -2.63 11.89 -7.11
N ALA A 69 -2.91 11.46 -5.87
CA ALA A 69 -2.09 10.45 -5.20
C ALA A 69 -2.18 9.08 -5.87
N ILE A 70 -3.37 8.66 -6.29
CA ILE A 70 -3.56 7.40 -7.03
C ILE A 70 -2.80 7.46 -8.36
N VAL A 71 -2.98 8.54 -9.13
CA VAL A 71 -2.31 8.69 -10.43
C VAL A 71 -0.79 8.75 -10.24
N LEU A 72 -0.29 9.47 -9.25
CA LEU A 72 1.14 9.49 -8.96
C LEU A 72 1.67 8.09 -8.61
N ALA A 73 0.97 7.34 -7.77
CA ALA A 73 1.36 5.99 -7.40
C ALA A 73 1.40 5.06 -8.63
N ILE A 74 0.42 5.16 -9.53
CA ILE A 74 0.41 4.40 -10.79
C ILE A 74 1.60 4.80 -11.66
N LEU A 75 1.85 6.09 -11.86
CA LEU A 75 2.97 6.56 -12.69
C LEU A 75 4.33 6.09 -12.15
N VAL A 76 4.54 6.18 -10.83
CA VAL A 76 5.76 5.69 -10.19
C VAL A 76 5.92 4.18 -10.38
N SER A 77 4.83 3.42 -10.20
CA SER A 77 4.85 1.97 -10.40
C SER A 77 5.15 1.60 -11.85
N VAL A 78 4.52 2.27 -12.82
CA VAL A 78 4.75 2.05 -14.27
C VAL A 78 6.21 2.30 -14.61
N VAL A 79 6.78 3.42 -14.17
CA VAL A 79 8.19 3.75 -14.39
C VAL A 79 9.09 2.70 -13.75
N ALA A 80 8.80 2.27 -12.53
CA ALA A 80 9.61 1.26 -11.85
C ALA A 80 9.57 -0.10 -12.56
N VAL A 81 8.41 -0.54 -13.03
CA VAL A 81 8.27 -1.80 -13.80
C VAL A 81 9.08 -1.73 -15.09
N GLU A 82 8.97 -0.63 -15.82
CA GLU A 82 9.67 -0.45 -17.08
C GLU A 82 11.19 -0.39 -16.89
N LEU A 83 11.67 0.33 -15.88
CA LEU A 83 13.09 0.39 -15.55
C LEU A 83 13.64 -0.98 -15.15
N ASN A 84 12.88 -1.79 -14.39
CA ASN A 84 13.28 -3.15 -14.06
C ASN A 84 13.31 -4.04 -15.30
N ALA A 85 12.32 -3.95 -16.19
CA ALA A 85 12.27 -4.72 -17.43
C ALA A 85 13.48 -4.43 -18.34
N LEU A 86 13.83 -3.15 -18.48
CA LEU A 86 15.01 -2.71 -19.23
C LEU A 86 16.31 -3.19 -18.55
N ALA A 87 16.41 -3.11 -17.22
CA ALA A 87 17.60 -3.52 -16.47
C ALA A 87 17.95 -5.00 -16.64
N ILE A 88 16.94 -5.85 -16.87
CA ILE A 88 17.14 -7.30 -17.06
C ILE A 88 17.19 -7.70 -18.54
N GLY A 89 17.12 -6.74 -19.47
CA GLY A 89 17.16 -6.98 -20.91
C GLY A 89 15.87 -7.53 -21.51
N PHE A 90 14.73 -7.39 -20.82
CA PHE A 90 13.42 -7.82 -21.32
C PHE A 90 12.89 -6.90 -22.44
N GLY A 91 13.33 -5.64 -22.45
CA GLY A 91 12.86 -4.63 -23.39
C GLY A 91 11.57 -3.95 -22.93
N MET A 92 10.96 -3.18 -23.84
CA MET A 92 9.76 -2.40 -23.53
C MET A 92 8.53 -3.31 -23.38
N ILE A 93 7.81 -3.19 -22.28
CA ILE A 93 6.56 -3.95 -22.07
C ILE A 93 5.39 -3.17 -22.68
N ASN A 94 4.34 -3.88 -23.12
CA ASN A 94 3.12 -3.25 -23.59
C ASN A 94 2.55 -2.31 -22.50
N PRO A 95 2.26 -1.03 -22.80
CA PRO A 95 1.81 -0.05 -21.80
C PRO A 95 0.53 -0.45 -21.06
N ALA A 96 -0.39 -1.15 -21.73
CA ALA A 96 -1.61 -1.64 -21.09
C ALA A 96 -1.31 -2.74 -20.07
N THR A 97 -0.38 -3.64 -20.38
CA THR A 97 0.08 -4.68 -19.45
C THR A 97 0.74 -4.07 -18.22
N VAL A 98 1.66 -3.11 -18.42
CA VAL A 98 2.34 -2.42 -17.31
C VAL A 98 1.33 -1.68 -16.43
N LEU A 99 0.35 -1.00 -17.04
CA LEU A 99 -0.70 -0.31 -16.29
C LEU A 99 -1.50 -1.28 -15.41
N VAL A 100 -1.90 -2.43 -15.96
CA VAL A 100 -2.62 -3.47 -15.20
C VAL A 100 -1.75 -4.00 -14.06
N TRP A 101 -0.49 -4.32 -14.32
CA TRP A 101 0.45 -4.80 -13.30
C TRP A 101 0.68 -3.76 -12.19
N SER A 102 0.79 -2.48 -12.54
CA SER A 102 0.92 -1.39 -11.58
C SER A 102 -0.32 -1.25 -10.69
N ILE A 103 -1.52 -1.36 -11.25
CA ILE A 103 -2.76 -1.33 -10.47
C ILE A 103 -2.81 -2.52 -9.49
N ILE A 104 -2.48 -3.71 -9.96
CA ILE A 104 -2.42 -4.92 -9.12
C ILE A 104 -1.37 -4.75 -8.00
N GLY A 105 -0.21 -4.20 -8.32
CA GLY A 105 0.86 -3.93 -7.34
C GLY A 105 0.45 -2.92 -6.28
N LEU A 106 -0.30 -1.88 -6.63
CA LEU A 106 -0.83 -0.93 -5.65
C LEU A 106 -1.88 -1.55 -4.75
N ILE A 107 -2.77 -2.39 -5.30
CA ILE A 107 -3.78 -3.11 -4.51
C ILE A 107 -3.09 -4.09 -3.56
N SER A 108 -2.07 -4.82 -4.05
CA SER A 108 -1.21 -5.68 -3.23
C SER A 108 -0.56 -4.90 -2.08
N LEU A 109 0.06 -3.77 -2.38
CA LEU A 109 0.71 -2.90 -1.38
C LEU A 109 -0.28 -2.41 -0.32
N ILE A 110 -1.49 -2.00 -0.71
CA ILE A 110 -2.55 -1.62 0.23
C ILE A 110 -2.90 -2.81 1.14
N SER A 111 -3.08 -4.00 0.58
CA SER A 111 -3.36 -5.22 1.35
C SER A 111 -2.21 -5.55 2.31
N THR A 112 -0.96 -5.44 1.87
CA THR A 112 0.24 -5.62 2.69
C THR A 112 0.29 -4.61 3.85
N ILE A 113 -0.04 -3.34 3.61
CA ILE A 113 -0.12 -2.30 4.65
C ILE A 113 -1.15 -2.70 5.71
N PHE A 114 -2.34 -3.14 5.29
CA PHE A 114 -3.38 -3.58 6.23
C PHE A 114 -3.00 -4.84 6.99
N PHE A 115 -2.38 -5.82 6.31
CA PHE A 115 -1.91 -7.06 6.93
C PHE A 115 -0.90 -6.80 8.05
N TRP A 116 0.18 -6.07 7.74
CA TRP A 116 1.21 -5.74 8.73
C TRP A 116 0.71 -4.77 9.78
N GLY A 117 -0.13 -3.81 9.40
CA GLY A 117 -0.79 -2.93 10.32
C GLY A 117 -1.61 -3.68 11.36
N LEU A 118 -2.36 -4.69 10.93
CA LEU A 118 -3.17 -5.50 11.82
C LEU A 118 -2.30 -6.38 12.75
N ILE A 119 -1.19 -6.95 12.24
CA ILE A 119 -0.18 -7.61 13.10
C ILE A 119 0.31 -6.67 14.20
N ILE A 120 0.76 -5.46 13.81
CA ILE A 120 1.26 -4.46 14.77
C ILE A 120 0.19 -4.12 15.80
N MET A 121 -1.07 -3.97 15.39
CA MET A 121 -2.18 -3.68 16.29
C MET A 121 -2.38 -4.79 17.33
N ILE A 122 -2.43 -6.05 16.90
CA ILE A 122 -2.59 -7.20 17.80
C ILE A 122 -1.41 -7.28 18.76
N ILE A 123 -0.19 -7.22 18.26
CA ILE A 123 1.01 -7.27 19.11
C ILE A 123 0.98 -6.12 20.12
N SER A 124 0.61 -4.91 19.69
CA SER A 124 0.51 -3.75 20.56
C SER A 124 -0.59 -3.88 21.62
N SER A 125 -1.69 -4.59 21.36
CA SER A 125 -2.73 -4.81 22.35
C SER A 125 -2.30 -5.73 23.49
N PHE A 126 -1.37 -6.65 23.24
CA PHE A 126 -0.79 -7.49 24.30
C PHE A 126 0.32 -6.78 25.07
N ILE A 127 1.15 -5.99 24.38
CA ILE A 127 2.35 -5.37 24.99
C ILE A 127 2.03 -4.03 25.65
N ALA A 128 1.21 -3.19 25.01
CA ALA A 128 0.97 -1.81 25.44
C ALA A 128 -0.45 -1.32 25.05
N PRO A 129 -1.52 -1.91 25.63
CA PRO A 129 -2.91 -1.64 25.25
C PRO A 129 -3.33 -0.17 25.40
N MET A 130 -2.72 0.56 26.35
CA MET A 130 -3.03 1.97 26.63
C MET A 130 -2.03 2.96 26.02
N SER A 131 -1.27 2.55 24.99
CA SER A 131 -0.25 3.40 24.38
C SER A 131 -0.83 4.52 23.51
N ASN A 132 -0.34 5.74 23.77
CA ASN A 132 -0.64 6.95 23.01
C ASN A 132 0.43 7.27 21.95
N HIS A 133 1.26 6.29 21.57
CA HIS A 133 2.31 6.50 20.58
C HIS A 133 1.72 6.98 19.22
N PRO A 134 2.29 8.01 18.58
CA PRO A 134 1.74 8.59 17.33
C PRO A 134 1.51 7.58 16.20
N ALA A 135 2.38 6.56 16.08
CA ALA A 135 2.20 5.53 15.07
C ALA A 135 0.98 4.63 15.35
N LEU A 136 0.76 4.28 16.62
CA LEU A 136 -0.37 3.42 17.01
C LEU A 136 -1.70 4.16 16.90
N SER A 137 -1.72 5.47 17.16
CA SER A 137 -2.94 6.27 16.97
C SER A 137 -3.35 6.36 15.50
N LEU A 138 -2.41 6.61 14.58
CA LEU A 138 -2.70 6.57 13.14
C LEU A 138 -3.11 5.18 12.68
N LEU A 139 -2.44 4.14 13.18
CA LEU A 139 -2.74 2.78 12.81
C LEU A 139 -4.15 2.36 13.24
N ARG A 140 -4.59 2.79 14.44
CA ARG A 140 -5.98 2.62 14.88
C ARG A 140 -6.95 3.31 13.93
N GLN A 141 -6.70 4.59 13.59
CA GLN A 141 -7.56 5.35 12.67
C GLN A 141 -7.61 4.72 11.27
N LEU A 142 -6.49 4.19 10.79
CA LEU A 142 -6.39 3.52 9.49
C LEU A 142 -7.16 2.20 9.45
N LEU A 143 -7.09 1.40 10.53
CA LEU A 143 -7.74 0.10 10.60
C LEU A 143 -9.22 0.17 11.01
N GLU A 144 -9.65 1.22 11.70
CA GLU A 144 -11.00 1.34 12.25
C GLU A 144 -12.13 1.11 11.22
N PRO A 145 -12.08 1.67 9.99
CA PRO A 145 -13.14 1.45 9.00
C PRO A 145 -13.30 -0.02 8.60
N ILE A 146 -12.21 -0.79 8.62
CA ILE A 146 -12.22 -2.22 8.31
C ILE A 146 -12.61 -3.04 9.54
N MET A 147 -12.16 -2.64 10.72
CA MET A 147 -12.37 -3.36 11.98
C MET A 147 -13.79 -3.19 12.55
N ALA A 148 -14.35 -1.98 12.47
CA ALA A 148 -15.63 -1.62 13.10
C ALA A 148 -16.82 -2.48 12.65
N PRO A 149 -16.97 -2.87 11.37
CA PRO A 149 -18.02 -3.81 10.95
C PRO A 149 -17.92 -5.17 11.64
N PHE A 150 -16.71 -5.72 11.80
CA PHE A 150 -16.52 -7.04 12.41
C PHE A 150 -16.70 -7.01 13.93
N ARG A 151 -16.37 -5.89 14.59
CA ARG A 151 -16.69 -5.70 16.02
C ARG A 151 -18.18 -5.77 16.32
N LYS A 152 -19.04 -5.42 15.36
CA LYS A 152 -20.50 -5.53 15.51
C LYS A 152 -21.01 -6.95 15.36
N LEU A 153 -20.24 -7.85 14.73
CA LEU A 153 -20.62 -9.25 14.50
C LEU A 153 -20.23 -10.16 15.66
N ILE A 154 -19.19 -9.81 16.42
CA ILE A 154 -18.66 -10.64 17.50
C ILE A 154 -19.24 -10.16 18.84
N PRO A 155 -19.89 -11.03 19.63
CA PRO A 155 -20.29 -10.68 20.99
C PRO A 155 -19.08 -10.27 21.84
N PRO A 156 -19.20 -9.27 22.73
CA PRO A 156 -18.08 -8.83 23.56
C PRO A 156 -17.60 -9.97 24.47
N MET A 157 -16.43 -10.55 24.18
CA MET A 157 -15.84 -11.66 24.92
C MET A 157 -14.91 -11.15 26.03
N GLY A 158 -15.47 -10.50 27.05
CA GLY A 158 -14.74 -10.19 28.28
C GLY A 158 -13.51 -9.30 28.10
N GLY A 159 -13.54 -8.35 27.16
CA GLY A 159 -12.46 -7.38 26.92
C GLY A 159 -11.43 -7.79 25.86
N PHE A 160 -11.50 -9.01 25.32
CA PHE A 160 -10.66 -9.43 24.18
C PHE A 160 -11.34 -9.11 22.84
N ASP A 161 -10.69 -8.29 22.02
CA ASP A 161 -11.16 -7.99 20.66
C ASP A 161 -10.70 -9.11 19.70
N LEU A 162 -11.62 -10.01 19.34
CA LEU A 162 -11.37 -11.09 18.36
C LEU A 162 -11.66 -10.65 16.91
N SER A 163 -12.14 -9.43 16.68
CA SER A 163 -12.38 -8.92 15.33
C SER A 163 -11.13 -8.90 14.43
N PRO A 164 -9.88 -8.76 14.94
CA PRO A 164 -8.69 -8.85 14.09
C PRO A 164 -8.57 -10.19 13.37
N ILE A 165 -9.07 -11.29 13.95
CA ILE A 165 -9.00 -12.64 13.35
C ILE A 165 -9.88 -12.70 12.09
N LEU A 166 -11.10 -12.16 12.15
CA LEU A 166 -12.00 -12.12 11.00
C LEU A 166 -11.44 -11.20 9.90
N VAL A 167 -10.89 -10.05 10.29
CA VAL A 167 -10.26 -9.14 9.32
C VAL A 167 -9.04 -9.79 8.68
N PHE A 168 -8.23 -10.55 9.43
CA PHE A 168 -7.15 -11.35 8.86
C PHE A 168 -7.65 -12.33 7.81
N LEU A 169 -8.73 -13.06 8.08
CA LEU A 169 -9.30 -13.99 7.12
C LEU A 169 -9.70 -13.28 5.83
N VAL A 170 -10.38 -12.13 5.95
CA VAL A 170 -10.80 -11.31 4.80
C VAL A 170 -9.60 -10.81 4.00
N ILE A 171 -8.57 -10.28 4.66
CA ILE A 171 -7.33 -9.84 4.00
C ILE A 171 -6.66 -11.01 3.26
N ASN A 172 -6.61 -12.21 3.86
CA ASN A 172 -6.05 -13.38 3.20
C ASN A 172 -6.86 -13.80 1.97
N VAL A 173 -8.20 -13.75 2.04
CA VAL A 173 -9.06 -14.00 0.87
C VAL A 173 -8.79 -12.96 -0.23
N VAL A 174 -8.65 -11.68 0.13
CA VAL A 174 -8.29 -10.62 -0.81
C VAL A 174 -6.92 -10.89 -1.45
N ASN A 175 -5.93 -11.34 -0.68
CA ASN A 175 -4.60 -11.70 -1.22
C ASN A 175 -4.68 -12.86 -2.21
N VAL A 176 -5.46 -13.91 -1.91
CA VAL A 176 -5.68 -15.02 -2.84
C VAL A 176 -6.30 -14.52 -4.16
N LEU A 177 -7.29 -13.63 -4.08
CA LEU A 177 -7.90 -13.03 -5.27
C LEU A 177 -6.89 -12.18 -6.06
N ILE A 178 -6.10 -11.36 -5.38
CA ILE A 178 -5.05 -10.53 -6.02
C ILE A 178 -4.07 -11.43 -6.78
N HIS A 179 -3.57 -12.50 -6.17
CA HIS A 179 -2.65 -13.43 -6.85
C HIS A 179 -3.31 -14.13 -8.05
N HIS A 180 -4.59 -14.47 -7.95
CA HIS A 180 -5.32 -15.05 -9.07
C HIS A 180 -5.47 -14.06 -10.24
N PHE A 181 -5.90 -12.82 -9.96
CA PHE A 181 -6.01 -11.78 -11.00
C PHE A 181 -4.64 -11.39 -11.58
N ALA A 182 -3.58 -11.40 -10.77
CA ALA A 182 -2.22 -11.20 -11.21
C ALA A 182 -1.81 -12.26 -12.24
N ALA A 183 -2.07 -13.54 -11.95
CA ALA A 183 -1.79 -14.64 -12.88
C ALA A 183 -2.58 -14.50 -14.19
N LEU A 184 -3.86 -14.13 -14.13
CA LEU A 184 -4.69 -13.87 -15.30
C LEU A 184 -4.19 -12.68 -16.15
N ALA A 185 -3.61 -11.68 -15.50
CA ALA A 185 -2.98 -10.52 -16.15
C ALA A 185 -1.58 -10.82 -16.72
N GLY A 186 -1.12 -12.08 -16.69
CA GLY A 186 0.20 -12.48 -17.17
C GLY A 186 1.35 -12.11 -16.22
N LEU A 187 1.05 -11.69 -14.98
CA LEU A 187 2.05 -11.46 -13.96
C LEU A 187 2.50 -12.82 -13.38
N SER A 188 3.39 -13.50 -14.10
CA SER A 188 4.04 -14.72 -13.61
C SER A 188 4.93 -14.43 -12.39
N ASN A 189 5.37 -15.47 -11.68
CA ASN A 189 6.32 -15.33 -10.57
C ASN A 189 7.63 -14.63 -10.96
N SER A 190 8.04 -14.72 -12.24
CA SER A 190 9.20 -13.99 -12.76
C SER A 190 8.87 -12.52 -13.05
N ALA A 191 7.68 -12.23 -13.59
CA ALA A 191 7.23 -10.87 -13.85
C ALA A 191 6.88 -10.09 -12.57
N ALA A 192 6.45 -10.80 -11.51
CA ALA A 192 6.18 -10.20 -10.20
C ALA A 192 7.40 -9.46 -9.63
N GLN A 193 8.62 -9.94 -9.93
CA GLN A 193 9.86 -9.27 -9.54
C GLN A 193 10.05 -7.90 -10.21
N LEU A 194 9.26 -7.55 -11.22
CA LEU A 194 9.33 -6.23 -11.85
C LEU A 194 8.42 -5.21 -11.14
N VAL A 195 7.41 -5.67 -10.40
CA VAL A 195 6.38 -4.82 -9.81
C VAL A 195 6.73 -4.53 -8.36
N PRO A 196 6.96 -3.26 -7.98
CA PRO A 196 7.18 -2.93 -6.58
C PRO A 196 5.89 -3.13 -5.76
N GLY A 197 6.00 -3.77 -4.60
CA GLY A 197 4.86 -3.98 -3.68
C GLY A 197 4.11 -5.31 -3.87
N ILE A 198 4.61 -6.21 -4.71
CA ILE A 198 4.22 -7.62 -4.81
C ILE A 198 5.39 -8.49 -4.34
#